data_AF-A0A2N3CL59-F1
#
_entry.id   AF-A0A2N3CL59-F1
#
_cell.length_a   1.000
_cell.length_b   1.000
_cell.length_c   1.000
_cell.angle_alpha   90.00
_cell.angle_beta   90.00
_cell.angle_gamma   90.00
#
_symmetry.space_group_name_H-M   'P 1'
#
loop_
_entity.id
_entity.type
_entity.pdbx_description
1 polymer ?
#
loop_
_entity_poly.entity_id
_entity_poly.type
_entity_poly.pdbx_seq_one_letter_code
_entity_poly.pdbx_strand_id
1 'polypeptide(L)'
;MGRHRPTRTRRRGGYAVTLPNDASRDQVRAADPDVSVWVTANAGSGKTKVLTDRVARLLLAGTPPARILCLTYTRAAAAEMQLRLFERLGEWAMLADGALSQRLVEMGLEPGAIDAEARARARRLFARALETPGGLKIQTIHSFCAALLRRFPRTR
;
A
#
# COMPACT_ATOMS: atom_id res chain seq x y z
N MET A 1 -23.13 -37.82 -3.56
CA MET A 1 -24.15 -37.01 -2.85
C MET A 1 -23.45 -35.92 -2.06
N GLY A 2 -23.36 -34.70 -2.60
CA GLY A 2 -22.80 -33.53 -1.91
C GLY A 2 -23.48 -32.30 -2.50
N ARG A 3 -24.43 -31.72 -1.77
CA ARG A 3 -25.35 -30.69 -2.26
C ARG A 3 -24.60 -29.35 -2.36
N HIS A 4 -24.44 -28.82 -3.58
CA HIS A 4 -24.07 -27.42 -3.81
C HIS A 4 -25.17 -26.52 -3.22
N ARG A 5 -24.80 -25.70 -2.24
CA ARG A 5 -25.69 -24.71 -1.61
C ARG A 5 -25.60 -23.41 -2.42
N PRO A 6 -26.71 -22.84 -2.93
CA PRO A 6 -26.65 -21.61 -3.70
C PRO A 6 -26.44 -20.40 -2.78
N THR A 7 -25.55 -19.50 -3.19
CA THR A 7 -25.26 -18.21 -2.56
C THR A 7 -26.49 -17.31 -2.61
N ARG A 8 -27.02 -16.94 -1.43
CA ARG A 8 -28.25 -16.16 -1.29
C ARG A 8 -27.96 -14.67 -1.55
N THR A 9 -28.29 -14.18 -2.74
CA THR A 9 -28.29 -12.74 -3.06
C THR A 9 -29.46 -12.05 -2.36
N ARG A 10 -29.17 -11.31 -1.28
CA ARG A 10 -30.15 -10.42 -0.65
C ARG A 10 -29.98 -9.01 -1.25
N ARG A 11 -30.91 -8.62 -2.12
CA ARG A 11 -31.03 -7.25 -2.66
C ARG A 11 -31.75 -6.35 -1.64
N ARG A 12 -31.08 -5.29 -1.16
CA ARG A 12 -31.69 -3.99 -0.77
C ARG A 12 -30.63 -2.87 -0.94
N GLY A 13 -30.96 -1.90 -1.80
CA GLY A 13 -30.45 -0.51 -1.91
C GLY A 13 -28.99 -0.15 -1.58
N GLY A 14 -28.26 0.31 -2.62
CA GLY A 14 -27.22 1.34 -2.52
C GLY A 14 -25.79 0.87 -2.21
N TYR A 15 -24.95 0.78 -3.25
CA TYR A 15 -23.54 0.35 -3.28
C TYR A 15 -23.29 -1.15 -3.07
N ALA A 16 -22.96 -1.82 -4.17
CA ALA A 16 -22.40 -3.16 -4.14
C ALA A 16 -20.95 -3.08 -3.64
N VAL A 17 -20.75 -3.17 -2.32
CA VAL A 17 -19.44 -3.49 -1.76
C VAL A 17 -19.17 -4.94 -2.13
N THR A 18 -18.32 -5.17 -3.13
CA THR A 18 -17.79 -6.49 -3.42
C THR A 18 -17.03 -6.94 -2.18
N LEU A 19 -17.60 -7.88 -1.42
CA LEU A 19 -16.93 -8.45 -0.26
C LEU A 19 -15.61 -9.08 -0.75
N PRO A 20 -14.45 -8.66 -0.21
CA PRO A 20 -13.19 -9.23 -0.62
C PRO A 20 -13.20 -10.75 -0.33
N ASN A 21 -12.73 -11.55 -1.30
CA ASN A 21 -12.49 -12.97 -1.09
C ASN A 21 -11.45 -13.17 0.03
N ASP A 22 -11.34 -14.38 0.57
CA ASP A 22 -10.47 -14.66 1.72
C ASP A 22 -9.01 -14.25 1.45
N ALA A 23 -8.50 -14.50 0.23
CA ALA A 23 -7.17 -14.05 -0.18
C ALA A 23 -7.00 -12.52 -0.15
N SER A 24 -8.02 -11.76 -0.54
CA SER A 24 -8.00 -10.29 -0.48
C SER A 24 -8.05 -9.78 0.95
N ARG A 25 -8.77 -10.47 1.85
CA ARG A 25 -8.78 -10.17 3.29
C ARG A 25 -7.42 -10.41 3.92
N ASP A 26 -6.77 -11.52 3.60
CA ASP A 26 -5.42 -11.83 4.08
C ASP A 26 -4.38 -10.82 3.56
N GLN A 27 -4.51 -10.38 2.32
CA GLN A 27 -3.66 -9.32 1.76
C GLN A 27 -3.84 -7.98 2.48
N VAL A 28 -5.09 -7.59 2.75
CA VAL A 28 -5.40 -6.36 3.51
C VAL A 28 -4.83 -6.44 4.93
N ARG A 29 -4.97 -7.58 5.60
CA ARG A 29 -4.40 -7.83 6.92
C ARG A 29 -2.87 -7.81 6.89
N ALA A 30 -2.25 -8.40 5.87
CA ALA A 30 -0.79 -8.40 5.71
C ALA A 30 -0.21 -7.00 5.45
N ALA A 31 -1.01 -6.12 4.84
CA ALA A 31 -0.65 -4.74 4.59
C ALA A 31 -0.86 -3.81 5.80
N ASP A 32 -1.37 -4.32 6.92
CA ASP A 32 -1.54 -3.53 8.14
C ASP A 32 -0.17 -3.10 8.73
N PRO A 33 0.08 -1.78 8.88
CA PRO A 33 1.36 -1.28 9.35
C PRO A 33 1.70 -1.70 10.79
N ASP A 34 0.71 -2.01 11.63
CA ASP A 34 0.91 -2.23 13.08
C ASP A 34 1.37 -3.65 13.43
N VAL A 35 1.41 -4.55 12.44
CA VAL A 35 1.81 -5.95 12.63
C VAL A 35 3.03 -6.30 11.80
N SER A 36 3.96 -7.07 12.36
CA SER A 36 5.04 -7.70 11.57
C SER A 36 4.48 -8.93 10.86
N VAL A 37 4.67 -9.00 9.54
CA VAL A 37 4.07 -10.05 8.71
C VAL A 37 5.11 -10.66 7.78
N TRP A 38 5.10 -11.98 7.69
CA TRP A 38 5.80 -12.74 6.66
C TRP A 38 4.79 -13.21 5.61
N VAL A 39 5.04 -12.88 4.34
CA VAL A 39 4.15 -13.23 3.23
C VAL A 39 4.83 -14.25 2.31
N THR A 40 4.45 -15.51 2.46
CA THR A 40 4.75 -16.58 1.49
C THR A 40 3.65 -16.65 0.46
N ALA A 41 4.00 -16.53 -0.82
CA ALA A 41 3.00 -16.64 -1.86
C ALA A 41 3.61 -17.02 -3.22
N ASN A 42 2.84 -17.72 -4.06
CA ASN A 42 3.27 -18.18 -5.38
C ASN A 42 3.44 -17.02 -6.38
N ALA A 43 4.05 -17.25 -7.54
CA ALA A 43 4.09 -16.23 -8.61
C ALA A 43 2.66 -15.76 -8.94
N GLY A 44 2.47 -14.45 -9.18
CA GLY A 44 1.14 -13.88 -9.52
C GLY A 44 0.15 -13.69 -8.36
N SER A 45 0.50 -14.04 -7.12
CA SER A 45 -0.41 -14.01 -5.97
C SER A 45 -0.58 -12.65 -5.26
N GLY A 46 -0.03 -11.56 -5.80
CA GLY A 46 -0.18 -10.22 -5.25
C GLY A 46 0.78 -9.79 -4.13
N LYS A 47 1.95 -10.44 -3.94
CA LYS A 47 2.96 -10.01 -2.93
C LYS A 47 3.37 -8.55 -3.08
N THR A 48 3.63 -8.13 -4.32
CA THR A 48 4.00 -6.76 -4.64
C THR A 48 2.87 -5.79 -4.29
N LYS A 49 1.61 -6.19 -4.54
CA LYS A 49 0.43 -5.41 -4.13
C LYS A 49 0.42 -5.23 -2.61
N VAL A 50 0.60 -6.30 -1.83
CA VAL A 50 0.65 -6.20 -0.36
C VAL A 50 1.72 -5.22 0.13
N LEU A 51 2.94 -5.26 -0.44
CA LEU A 51 4.01 -4.33 -0.08
C LEU A 51 3.68 -2.88 -0.45
N THR A 52 3.16 -2.65 -1.66
CA THR A 52 2.75 -1.30 -2.10
C THR A 52 1.60 -0.76 -1.23
N ASP A 53 0.60 -1.60 -0.93
CA ASP A 53 -0.53 -1.28 -0.06
C ASP A 53 -0.03 -0.89 1.33
N ARG A 54 0.93 -1.64 1.89
CA ARG A 54 1.52 -1.36 3.20
C ARG A 54 2.23 -0.02 3.24
N VAL A 55 3.05 0.30 2.23
CA VAL A 55 3.72 1.61 2.16
C VAL A 55 2.68 2.74 2.05
N ALA A 56 1.64 2.56 1.25
CA ALA A 56 0.59 3.57 1.13
C ALA A 56 -0.19 3.77 2.44
N ARG A 57 -0.46 2.68 3.20
CA ARG A 57 -1.09 2.76 4.52
C ARG A 57 -0.20 3.45 5.56
N LEU A 58 1.11 3.20 5.56
CA LEU A 58 2.06 3.93 6.42
C LEU A 58 2.03 5.44 6.14
N LEU A 59 2.00 5.82 4.85
CA LEU A 59 1.91 7.22 4.43
C LEU A 59 0.57 7.86 4.85
N LEU A 60 -0.55 7.15 4.71
CA LEU A 60 -1.87 7.59 5.15
C LEU A 60 -1.96 7.79 6.66
N ALA A 61 -1.29 6.92 7.42
CA ALA A 61 -1.16 7.05 8.88
C ALA A 61 -0.24 8.22 9.31
N GLY A 62 0.30 8.98 8.34
CA GLY A 62 1.14 10.16 8.61
C GLY A 62 2.62 9.85 8.78
N THR A 63 3.06 8.61 8.49
CA THR A 63 4.49 8.27 8.53
C THR A 63 5.24 9.12 7.50
N PRO A 64 6.26 9.90 7.90
CA PRO A 64 7.06 10.66 6.95
C PRO A 64 7.70 9.72 5.92
N PRO A 65 7.65 10.02 4.60
CA PRO A 65 8.23 9.18 3.56
C PRO A 65 9.69 8.77 3.81
N ALA A 66 10.50 9.70 4.36
CA ALA A 66 11.90 9.46 4.69
C ALA A 66 12.13 8.42 5.81
N ARG A 67 11.09 8.06 6.57
CA ARG A 67 11.12 7.04 7.64
C ARG A 67 10.64 5.66 7.16
N ILE A 68 10.31 5.51 5.89
CA ILE A 68 9.91 4.24 5.30
C ILE A 68 11.06 3.71 4.45
N LEU A 69 11.62 2.56 4.84
CA LEU A 69 12.64 1.83 4.08
C LEU A 69 12.02 0.57 3.49
N CYS A 70 12.06 0.44 2.17
CA CYS A 70 11.72 -0.78 1.48
C CYS A 70 12.94 -1.34 0.75
N LEU A 71 13.24 -2.60 1.01
CA LEU A 71 14.38 -3.30 0.44
C LEU A 71 13.91 -4.41 -0.51
N THR A 72 14.62 -4.56 -1.62
CA THR A 72 14.41 -5.65 -2.57
C THR A 72 15.75 -6.17 -3.11
N TYR A 73 15.71 -7.27 -3.87
CA TYR A 73 16.90 -7.89 -4.41
C TYR A 73 17.39 -7.20 -5.70
N THR A 74 16.47 -6.79 -6.58
CA THR A 74 16.80 -6.27 -7.91
C THR A 74 16.42 -4.80 -8.08
N ARG A 75 17.19 -4.08 -8.90
CA ARG A 75 16.87 -2.68 -9.25
C ARG A 75 15.54 -2.58 -10.00
N ALA A 76 15.24 -3.56 -10.84
CA ALA A 76 13.97 -3.64 -11.58
C ALA A 76 12.77 -3.74 -10.62
N ALA A 77 12.84 -4.61 -9.62
CA ALA A 77 11.77 -4.72 -8.63
C ALA A 77 11.60 -3.44 -7.80
N ALA A 78 12.69 -2.75 -7.48
CA ALA A 78 12.63 -1.48 -6.76
C ALA A 78 11.90 -0.41 -7.59
N ALA A 79 12.29 -0.28 -8.86
CA ALA A 79 11.68 0.66 -9.80
C ALA A 79 10.20 0.32 -10.07
N GLU A 80 9.86 -0.95 -10.26
CA GLU A 80 8.47 -1.40 -10.45
C GLU A 80 7.62 -1.06 -9.23
N MET A 81 8.11 -1.35 -8.02
CA MET A 81 7.37 -1.05 -6.80
C MET A 81 7.16 0.45 -6.61
N GLN A 82 8.18 1.26 -6.91
CA GLN A 82 8.09 2.72 -6.85
C GLN A 82 7.07 3.27 -7.86
N LEU A 83 7.10 2.78 -9.10
CA LEU A 83 6.13 3.15 -10.13
C LEU A 83 4.71 2.83 -9.68
N ARG A 84 4.43 1.60 -9.23
CA ARG A 84 3.11 1.17 -8.76
C ARG A 84 2.58 2.01 -7.60
N LEU A 85 3.47 2.41 -6.69
CA LEU A 85 3.11 3.28 -5.57
C LEU A 85 2.72 4.68 -6.08
N PHE A 86 3.53 5.27 -6.96
CA PHE A 86 3.24 6.59 -7.51
C PHE A 86 1.99 6.62 -8.38
N GLU A 87 1.77 5.61 -9.23
CA GLU A 87 0.54 5.46 -10.02
C GLU A 87 -0.70 5.48 -9.13
N ARG A 88 -0.66 4.73 -8.02
CA ARG A 88 -1.77 4.69 -7.06
C ARG A 88 -1.99 6.01 -6.35
N LEU A 89 -0.93 6.63 -5.84
CA LEU A 89 -1.04 7.93 -5.17
C LEU A 89 -1.56 9.00 -6.14
N GLY A 90 -1.14 8.94 -7.42
CA GLY A 90 -1.62 9.79 -8.50
C GLY A 90 -3.10 9.57 -8.80
N GLU A 91 -3.56 8.31 -8.86
CA GLU A 91 -4.98 7.96 -9.00
C GLU A 91 -5.80 8.64 -7.89
N TRP A 92 -5.38 8.52 -6.63
CA TRP A 92 -6.11 9.11 -5.50
C TRP A 92 -6.22 10.62 -5.54
N ALA A 93 -5.19 11.31 -6.04
CA ALA A 93 -5.22 12.75 -6.19
C ALA A 93 -6.38 13.20 -7.10
N MET A 94 -6.71 12.39 -8.12
CA MET A 94 -7.66 12.72 -9.18
C MET A 94 -9.07 12.15 -8.99
N LEU A 95 -9.25 11.12 -8.15
CA LEU A 95 -10.56 10.48 -7.95
C LEU A 95 -11.61 11.42 -7.35
N ALA A 96 -12.88 11.25 -7.70
CA ALA A 96 -13.99 11.89 -6.97
C ALA A 96 -14.09 11.33 -5.54
N ASP A 97 -14.68 12.08 -4.61
CA ASP A 97 -14.71 11.73 -3.19
C ASP A 97 -15.31 10.35 -2.87
N GLY A 98 -16.43 10.00 -3.52
CA GLY A 98 -17.05 8.69 -3.35
C GLY A 98 -16.14 7.55 -3.82
N ALA A 99 -15.48 7.73 -4.96
CA ALA A 99 -14.55 6.74 -5.51
C ALA A 99 -13.28 6.62 -4.67
N LEU A 100 -12.72 7.75 -4.20
CA LEU A 100 -11.58 7.75 -3.29
C LEU A 100 -11.91 7.03 -1.98
N SER A 101 -13.09 7.30 -1.41
CA SER A 101 -13.53 6.63 -0.18
C SER A 101 -13.64 5.12 -0.39
N GLN A 102 -14.20 4.68 -1.52
CA GLN A 102 -14.25 3.26 -1.86
C GLN A 102 -12.85 2.64 -1.97
N ARG A 103 -11.90 3.31 -2.64
CA ARG A 103 -10.51 2.83 -2.74
C ARG A 103 -9.83 2.69 -1.39
N LEU A 104 -10.06 3.64 -0.49
CA LEU A 104 -9.50 3.61 0.86
C LEU A 104 -10.08 2.44 1.68
N VAL A 105 -11.38 2.17 1.55
CA VAL A 105 -12.02 0.99 2.17
C VAL A 105 -11.47 -0.32 1.61
N GLU A 106 -11.27 -0.42 0.28
CA GLU A 106 -10.69 -1.60 -0.36
C GLU A 106 -9.28 -1.93 0.13
N MET A 107 -8.54 -0.94 0.65
CA MET A 107 -7.24 -1.13 1.28
C MET A 107 -7.29 -1.49 2.77
N GLY A 108 -8.49 -1.52 3.37
CA GLY A 108 -8.70 -1.82 4.78
C GLY A 108 -8.68 -0.60 5.71
N LEU A 109 -9.02 0.60 5.21
CA LEU A 109 -9.39 1.70 6.11
C LEU A 109 -10.85 1.53 6.53
N GLU A 110 -11.13 1.73 7.81
CA GLU A 110 -12.49 1.69 8.34
C GLU A 110 -13.34 2.82 7.75
N PRO A 111 -14.56 2.55 7.25
CA PRO A 111 -15.41 3.57 6.63
C PRO A 111 -15.65 4.81 7.51
N GLY A 112 -15.75 4.62 8.84
CA GLY A 112 -15.93 5.71 9.80
C GLY A 112 -14.70 6.59 10.00
N ALA A 113 -13.51 6.14 9.60
CA ALA A 113 -12.27 6.90 9.69
C ALA A 113 -11.98 7.74 8.43
N ILE A 114 -12.83 7.64 7.39
CA ILE A 114 -12.65 8.34 6.11
C ILE A 114 -13.46 9.63 6.11
N ASP A 115 -12.97 10.63 6.83
CA ASP A 115 -13.53 11.98 6.84
C ASP A 115 -13.00 12.85 5.67
N ALA A 116 -13.39 14.13 5.65
CA ALA A 116 -12.92 15.07 4.63
C ALA A 116 -11.40 15.29 4.71
N GLU A 117 -10.84 15.30 5.92
CA GLU A 117 -9.42 15.50 6.13
C GLU A 117 -8.60 14.27 5.72
N ALA A 118 -9.09 13.05 5.96
CA ALA A 118 -8.47 11.81 5.49
C ALA A 118 -8.39 11.78 3.96
N ARG A 119 -9.47 12.17 3.26
CA ARG A 119 -9.47 12.34 1.80
C ARG A 119 -8.47 13.40 1.35
N ALA A 120 -8.43 14.56 2.01
CA ALA A 120 -7.48 15.62 1.70
C ALA A 120 -6.02 15.16 1.92
N ARG A 121 -5.74 14.43 3.01
CA ARG A 121 -4.44 13.80 3.26
C ARG A 121 -4.08 12.84 2.13
N ALA A 122 -4.97 11.93 1.77
CA ALA A 122 -4.75 10.95 0.70
C ALA A 122 -4.39 11.62 -0.64
N ARG A 123 -5.12 12.69 -1.02
CA ARG A 123 -4.85 13.46 -2.25
C ARG A 123 -3.47 14.13 -2.24
N ARG A 124 -3.02 14.61 -1.07
CA ARG A 124 -1.71 15.27 -0.91
C ARG A 124 -0.54 14.29 -0.89
N LEU A 125 -0.78 12.98 -0.73
CA LEU A 125 0.31 12.00 -0.61
C LEU A 125 1.17 11.91 -1.87
N PHE A 126 0.60 12.08 -3.06
CA PHE A 126 1.37 12.07 -4.31
C PHE A 126 2.42 13.19 -4.33
N ALA A 127 1.99 14.43 -4.10
CA ALA A 127 2.89 15.59 -4.03
C ALA A 127 3.95 15.42 -2.94
N ARG A 128 3.53 15.04 -1.72
CA ARG A 128 4.46 14.80 -0.60
C ARG A 128 5.50 13.73 -0.90
N ALA A 129 5.11 12.66 -1.58
CA ALA A 129 6.02 11.57 -1.94
C ALA A 129 7.04 12.02 -3.01
N LEU A 130 6.63 12.86 -3.97
CA LEU A 130 7.52 13.45 -4.98
C LEU A 130 8.50 14.47 -4.39
N GLU A 131 8.03 15.31 -3.48
CA GLU A 131 8.81 16.38 -2.84
C GLU A 131 9.73 15.88 -1.72
N THR A 132 9.69 14.59 -1.39
CA THR A 132 10.52 14.01 -0.34
C THR A 132 12.00 14.17 -0.69
N PRO A 133 12.81 14.86 0.15
CA PRO A 133 14.24 15.01 -0.09
C PRO A 133 14.95 13.66 -0.19
N GLY A 134 15.62 13.41 -1.33
CA GLY A 134 16.26 12.13 -1.62
C GLY A 134 15.29 10.99 -1.93
N GLY A 135 14.01 11.29 -2.16
CA GLY A 135 12.95 10.37 -2.58
C GLY A 135 12.54 9.33 -1.53
N LEU A 136 11.46 8.62 -1.85
CA LEU A 136 11.07 7.40 -1.14
C LEU A 136 12.20 6.36 -1.18
N LYS A 137 12.52 5.75 -0.03
CA LYS A 137 13.61 4.79 0.09
C LYS A 137 13.18 3.38 -0.31
N ILE A 138 12.87 3.20 -1.58
CA ILE A 138 12.64 1.89 -2.21
C ILE A 138 13.90 1.54 -3.00
N GLN A 139 14.72 0.62 -2.48
CA GLN A 139 16.06 0.37 -3.03
C GLN A 139 16.50 -1.08 -2.86
N THR A 140 17.61 -1.44 -3.49
CA THR A 140 18.21 -2.77 -3.27
C THR A 140 18.94 -2.84 -1.95
N ILE A 141 19.10 -4.06 -1.42
CA ILE A 141 19.95 -4.32 -0.25
C ILE A 141 21.36 -3.77 -0.47
N HIS A 142 21.93 -4.00 -1.66
CA HIS A 142 23.26 -3.48 -2.02
C HIS A 142 23.35 -1.95 -1.94
N SER A 143 22.40 -1.24 -2.54
CA SER A 143 22.38 0.22 -2.51
C SER A 143 22.22 0.77 -1.09
N PHE A 144 21.42 0.10 -0.25
CA PHE A 144 21.29 0.44 1.16
C PHE A 144 22.60 0.28 1.92
N CYS A 145 23.24 -0.90 1.83
CA CYS A 145 24.50 -1.17 2.51
C CYS A 145 25.61 -0.20 2.06
N ALA A 146 25.70 0.07 0.74
CA ALA A 146 26.67 1.03 0.21
C ALA A 146 26.42 2.47 0.70
N ALA A 147 25.16 2.89 0.86
CA ALA A 147 24.83 4.18 1.46
C ALA A 147 25.18 4.24 2.95
N LEU A 148 24.94 3.16 3.69
CA LEU A 148 25.27 3.06 5.11
C LEU A 148 26.79 3.18 5.35
N LEU A 149 27.59 2.42 4.60
CA LEU A 149 29.04 2.44 4.71
C LEU A 149 29.65 3.80 4.38
N ARG A 150 29.11 4.51 3.37
CA ARG A 150 29.55 5.87 3.02
C ARG A 150 29.20 6.92 4.08
N ARG A 151 28.16 6.69 4.87
CA ARG A 151 27.72 7.62 5.92
C ARG A 151 28.48 7.44 7.24
N PHE A 152 29.06 6.26 7.45
CA PHE A 152 29.91 5.94 8.58
C PHE A 152 31.29 5.46 8.10
N PRO A 153 32.05 6.30 7.36
CA PRO A 153 33.42 5.95 7.00
C PRO A 153 34.20 5.84 8.31
N ARG A 154 34.95 4.76 8.49
CA ARG A 154 35.84 4.60 9.64
C ARG A 154 36.90 5.70 9.59
N THR A 155 36.65 6.82 10.26
CA THR A 155 37.70 7.74 10.67
C THR A 155 38.57 6.98 11.67
N ARG A 156 39.81 6.68 11.25
CA ARG A 156 40.91 6.50 12.19
C ARG A 156 41.35 7.89 12.67
#